data_AF-A0A0C9ZAE5-F1
#
_entry.id   AF-A0A0C9ZAE5-F1
#
_cell.length_a   1.000
_cell.length_b   1.000
_cell.length_c   1.000
_cell.angle_alpha   90.00
_cell.angle_beta   90.00
_cell.angle_gamma   90.00
#
_symmetry.space_group_name_H-M   'P 1'
#
loop_
_entity.id
_entity.type
_entity.pdbx_description
1 polymer ?
#
loop_
_entity_poly.entity_id
_entity_poly.type
_entity_poly.pdbx_seq_one_letter_code
_entity_poly.pdbx_strand_id
1 'polypeptide(L)'
;VRINILQLLCNMKTHWDSIYYMICHLHYLHQPIDLFLDKPNNKDMKKYKLLPMQWNVLPDFKLILEILHQAIHTLSSECLPTLCKYLITFKKFYETWIRLGQD
;
A
#
# COMPACT_ATOMS: atom_id res chain seq x y z
N VAL A 1 -15.57 -5.88 -26.73
CA VAL A 1 -15.06 -6.48 -25.48
C VAL A 1 -15.27 -5.47 -24.37
N ARG A 2 -16.19 -5.71 -23.42
CA ARG A 2 -16.33 -4.86 -22.22
C ARG A 2 -15.15 -5.17 -21.30
N ILE A 3 -14.18 -4.28 -21.28
CA ILE A 3 -13.06 -4.38 -20.35
C ILE A 3 -13.61 -3.96 -18.98
N ASN A 4 -13.60 -4.90 -18.03
CA ASN A 4 -14.06 -4.66 -16.67
C ASN A 4 -13.12 -3.62 -16.04
N ILE A 5 -13.66 -2.57 -15.42
CA ILE A 5 -12.88 -1.44 -14.85
C ILE A 5 -11.74 -1.92 -13.94
N LEU A 6 -11.95 -3.06 -13.26
CA LEU A 6 -10.97 -3.72 -12.40
C LEU A 6 -9.70 -4.21 -13.13
N GLN A 7 -9.81 -4.62 -14.41
CA GLN A 7 -8.65 -5.07 -15.19
C GLN A 7 -7.77 -3.90 -15.68
N LEU A 8 -8.29 -2.67 -15.75
CA LEU A 8 -7.52 -1.51 -16.16
C LEU A 8 -6.58 -1.00 -15.04
N LEU A 9 -6.97 -1.20 -13.78
CA LEU A 9 -6.19 -0.76 -12.61
C LEU A 9 -4.86 -1.51 -12.44
N CYS A 10 -4.76 -2.75 -12.93
CA CYS A 10 -3.57 -3.57 -12.76
C CYS A 10 -2.50 -3.37 -13.87
N ASN A 11 -2.78 -2.59 -14.92
CA ASN A 11 -1.91 -2.50 -16.10
C ASN A 11 -1.09 -1.20 -16.21
N MET A 12 -0.98 -0.41 -15.14
CA MET A 12 0.06 0.63 -15.05
C MET A 12 1.31 0.02 -14.42
N LYS A 13 2.50 0.32 -14.99
CA LYS A 13 3.82 -0.04 -14.45
C LYS A 13 3.80 0.06 -12.92
N THR A 14 3.76 -1.10 -12.26
CA THR A 14 3.79 -1.34 -10.81
C THR A 14 4.04 -0.08 -9.97
N HIS A 15 2.96 0.60 -9.62
CA HIS A 15 2.95 1.83 -8.84
C HIS A 15 3.02 1.51 -7.33
N TRP A 16 3.53 2.44 -6.51
CA TRP A 16 3.58 2.32 -5.04
C TRP A 16 2.23 2.00 -4.39
N ASP A 17 1.14 2.35 -5.07
CA ASP A 17 -0.23 2.09 -4.63
C ASP A 17 -0.55 0.59 -4.57
N SER A 18 -0.02 -0.24 -5.47
CA SER A 18 -0.35 -1.67 -5.45
C SER A 18 0.18 -2.32 -4.17
N ILE A 19 1.39 -1.97 -3.75
CA ILE A 19 2.00 -2.45 -2.51
C ILE A 19 1.21 -1.92 -1.31
N TYR A 20 0.83 -0.64 -1.31
CA TYR A 20 -0.01 -0.06 -0.26
C TYR A 20 -1.33 -0.82 -0.09
N TYR A 21 -2.06 -1.03 -1.19
CA TYR A 21 -3.34 -1.76 -1.18
C TYR A 21 -3.16 -3.23 -0.80
N MET A 22 -2.09 -3.88 -1.26
CA MET A 22 -1.77 -5.25 -0.86
C MET A 22 -1.53 -5.37 0.65
N ILE A 23 -0.76 -4.46 1.24
CA ILE A 23 -0.49 -4.43 2.68
C ILE A 23 -1.78 -4.13 3.46
N CYS A 24 -2.59 -3.18 3.01
CA CYS A 24 -3.89 -2.89 3.63
C CYS A 24 -4.81 -4.11 3.63
N HIS A 25 -4.89 -4.80 2.49
CA HIS A 25 -5.71 -5.99 2.33
C HIS A 25 -5.19 -7.16 3.17
N LEU A 26 -3.87 -7.36 3.20
CA LEU A 26 -3.21 -8.35 4.03
C LEU A 26 -3.50 -8.14 5.52
N HIS A 27 -3.42 -6.89 5.99
CA HIS A 27 -3.75 -6.54 7.37
C HIS A 27 -5.24 -6.78 7.68
N TYR A 28 -6.14 -6.43 6.78
CA TYR A 28 -7.58 -6.69 6.92
C TYR A 28 -7.90 -8.19 7.00
N LEU A 29 -7.21 -9.01 6.22
CA LEU A 29 -7.41 -10.46 6.16
C LEU A 29 -6.52 -11.27 7.11
N HIS A 30 -5.84 -10.63 8.07
CA HIS A 30 -4.88 -11.29 8.95
C HIS A 30 -5.44 -12.58 9.60
N GLN A 31 -6.59 -12.49 10.27
CA GLN A 31 -7.20 -13.65 10.94
C GLN A 31 -7.61 -14.78 9.95
N PRO A 32 -8.35 -14.51 8.85
CA PRO A 32 -8.64 -15.52 7.84
C PRO A 32 -7.41 -16.19 7.24
N ILE A 33 -6.35 -15.43 6.98
CA ILE A 33 -5.11 -15.94 6.38
C ILE A 33 -4.42 -16.90 7.34
N ASP A 34 -4.30 -16.54 8.61
CA ASP A 34 -3.69 -17.41 9.63
C ASP A 34 -4.48 -18.71 9.80
N LEU A 35 -5.81 -18.62 9.89
CA LEU A 35 -6.69 -19.80 9.96
C LEU A 35 -6.56 -20.69 8.72
N PHE A 36 -6.41 -20.09 7.54
CA PHE A 36 -6.22 -20.83 6.29
C PHE A 36 -4.87 -21.54 6.25
N LEU A 37 -3.79 -20.88 6.68
CA LEU A 37 -2.44 -21.43 6.69
C LEU A 37 -2.23 -22.51 7.76
N ASP A 38 -3.00 -22.47 8.86
CA ASP A 38 -2.92 -23.47 9.92
C ASP A 38 -3.67 -24.77 9.59
N LYS A 39 -4.43 -24.81 8.48
CA LYS A 39 -5.12 -26.04 8.04
C LYS A 39 -4.12 -27.14 7.65
N PRO A 40 -4.37 -28.41 8.03
CA PRO A 40 -3.48 -29.52 7.72
C PRO A 40 -3.36 -29.82 6.22
N ASN A 41 -4.30 -29.34 5.40
CA ASN A 41 -4.27 -29.46 3.94
C ASN A 41 -3.32 -28.46 3.26
N ASN A 42 -2.88 -27.42 3.98
CA ASN A 42 -2.07 -26.32 3.46
C ASN A 42 -0.69 -26.25 4.12
N LYS A 43 -0.18 -27.40 4.61
CA LYS A 43 1.09 -27.48 5.36
C LYS A 43 2.29 -26.93 4.58
N ASP A 44 2.28 -27.08 3.27
CA ASP A 44 3.27 -26.56 2.34
C ASP A 44 3.32 -25.02 2.31
N MET A 45 2.17 -24.37 2.57
CA MET A 45 2.05 -22.92 2.60
C MET A 45 2.41 -22.32 3.96
N LYS A 46 2.49 -23.13 5.03
CA LYS A 46 2.81 -22.66 6.38
C LYS A 46 4.13 -21.89 6.47
N LYS A 47 5.08 -22.19 5.57
CA LYS A 47 6.37 -21.47 5.46
C LYS A 47 6.23 -20.00 5.05
N TYR A 48 5.09 -19.60 4.48
CA TYR A 48 4.79 -18.21 4.11
C TYR A 48 4.04 -17.44 5.20
N LYS A 49 3.71 -18.09 6.32
CA LYS A 49 3.05 -17.43 7.44
C LYS A 49 3.96 -16.36 8.01
N LEU A 50 3.43 -15.16 8.16
CA LEU A 50 4.16 -14.06 8.77
C LEU A 50 4.33 -14.32 10.28
N LEU A 51 5.53 -14.05 10.76
CA LEU A 51 5.84 -14.09 12.18
C LEU A 51 5.14 -12.92 12.90
N PRO A 52 4.85 -13.05 14.21
CA PRO A 52 4.25 -11.96 14.99
C PRO A 52 5.02 -10.64 14.87
N MET A 53 6.36 -10.70 14.85
CA MET A 53 7.19 -9.50 14.66
C MET A 53 6.97 -8.86 13.28
N GLN A 54 6.76 -9.64 12.23
CA GLN A 54 6.50 -9.10 10.88
C GLN A 54 5.12 -8.44 10.81
N TRP A 55 4.11 -9.01 11.49
CA TRP A 55 2.81 -8.38 11.65
C TRP A 55 2.89 -7.03 12.36
N ASN A 56 3.78 -6.90 13.35
CA ASN A 56 3.95 -5.66 14.10
C ASN A 56 4.58 -4.52 13.29
N VAL A 57 5.40 -4.83 12.28
CA VAL A 57 6.06 -3.80 11.43
C VAL A 57 5.20 -3.40 10.23
N LEU A 58 4.22 -4.23 9.82
CA LEU A 58 3.34 -3.91 8.70
C LEU A 58 2.57 -2.57 8.83
N PRO A 59 2.07 -2.18 10.02
CA PRO A 59 1.50 -0.85 10.23
C PRO A 59 2.44 0.30 9.87
N ASP A 60 3.73 0.18 10.20
CA ASP A 60 4.72 1.23 9.91
C ASP A 60 4.91 1.40 8.40
N PHE A 61 5.05 0.28 7.69
CA PHE A 61 5.10 0.29 6.22
C PHE A 61 3.82 0.85 5.61
N LYS A 62 2.66 0.48 6.15
CA LYS A 62 1.37 1.02 5.69
C LYS A 62 1.34 2.54 5.81
N LEU A 63 1.77 3.09 6.95
CA LEU A 63 1.77 4.51 7.22
C LEU A 63 2.70 5.28 6.26
N ILE A 64 3.92 4.79 6.05
CA ILE A 64 4.88 5.38 5.09
C ILE A 64 4.29 5.39 3.68
N LEU A 65 3.71 4.26 3.26
CA LEU A 65 3.11 4.12 1.95
C LEU A 65 1.82 4.93 1.79
N GLU A 66 1.05 5.15 2.86
CA GLU A 66 -0.15 5.97 2.85
C GLU A 66 0.19 7.43 2.52
N ILE A 67 1.24 7.98 3.13
CA ILE A 67 1.71 9.34 2.85
C ILE A 67 2.07 9.49 1.37
N LEU A 68 2.79 8.50 0.82
CA LEU A 68 3.16 8.46 -0.59
C LEU A 68 1.93 8.32 -1.50
N HIS A 69 1.01 7.43 -1.14
CA HIS A 69 -0.23 7.21 -1.86
C HIS A 69 -1.05 8.50 -1.99
N GLN A 70 -1.22 9.24 -0.90
CA GLN A 70 -1.97 10.50 -0.90
C GLN A 70 -1.31 11.57 -1.78
N ALA A 71 0.02 11.69 -1.71
CA ALA A 71 0.77 12.64 -2.52
C ALA A 71 0.61 12.34 -4.02
N ILE A 72 0.78 11.07 -4.41
CA ILE A 72 0.69 10.69 -5.82
C ILE A 72 -0.74 10.76 -6.31
N HIS A 73 -1.72 10.28 -5.55
CA HIS A 73 -3.13 10.39 -5.90
C HIS A 73 -3.53 11.86 -6.14
N THR A 74 -3.07 12.78 -5.28
CA THR A 74 -3.30 14.22 -5.46
C THR A 74 -2.69 14.72 -6.76
N LEU A 75 -1.43 14.38 -7.06
CA LEU A 75 -0.73 14.81 -8.27
C LEU A 75 -1.33 14.23 -9.55
N SER A 76 -1.76 12.97 -9.50
CA SER A 76 -2.34 12.24 -10.63
C SER A 76 -3.81 12.59 -10.89
N SER A 77 -4.53 13.09 -9.89
CA SER A 77 -5.91 13.58 -10.06
C SER A 77 -6.00 14.86 -10.90
N GLU A 78 -4.89 15.59 -11.05
CA GLU A 78 -4.83 16.77 -11.89
C GLU A 78 -4.54 16.38 -13.34
N CYS A 79 -5.46 16.72 -14.25
CA CYS A 79 -5.28 16.49 -15.69
C CYS A 79 -4.04 17.23 -16.25
N LEU A 80 -3.65 18.33 -15.59
CA LEU A 80 -2.43 19.11 -15.84
C LEU A 80 -1.85 19.57 -14.50
N PRO A 81 -0.91 18.80 -13.89
CA PRO A 81 -0.25 19.25 -12.69
C PRO A 81 0.56 20.50 -13.03
N THR A 82 0.11 21.65 -12.53
CA THR A 82 0.92 22.87 -12.65
C THR A 82 2.14 22.73 -11.74
N LEU A 83 3.30 23.20 -12.20
CA LEU A 83 4.56 23.13 -11.43
C LEU A 83 4.39 23.65 -9.99
N CYS A 84 3.60 24.70 -9.80
CA CYS A 84 3.30 25.28 -8.49
C CYS A 84 2.61 24.27 -7.56
N LYS A 85 1.61 23.54 -8.06
CA LYS A 85 0.89 22.54 -7.27
C LYS A 85 1.73 21.29 -7.02
N TYR A 86 2.55 20.87 -7.98
CA TYR A 86 3.52 19.81 -7.77
C TYR A 86 4.45 20.13 -6.60
N LEU A 87 5.03 21.34 -6.59
CA LEU A 87 5.93 21.78 -5.51
C LEU A 87 5.23 21.86 -4.16
N ILE A 88 3.99 22.36 -4.11
CA ILE A 88 3.21 22.43 -2.87
C ILE A 88 2.92 21.03 -2.32
N THR A 89 2.47 20.10 -3.17
CA THR A 89 2.17 18.73 -2.77
C THR A 89 3.43 17.97 -2.34
N PHE A 90 4.54 18.15 -3.07
CA PHE A 90 5.82 17.55 -2.72
C PHE A 90 6.37 18.10 -1.39
N LYS A 91 6.26 19.41 -1.16
CA LYS A 91 6.66 20.03 0.11
C LYS A 91 5.86 19.43 1.28
N LYS A 92 4.53 19.34 1.17
CA LYS A 92 3.67 18.73 2.20
C LYS A 92 4.03 17.28 2.48
N PHE A 93 4.27 16.51 1.42
CA PHE A 93 4.75 15.13 1.51
C PHE A 93 6.06 15.05 2.32
N TYR A 94 7.05 15.86 1.94
CA TYR A 94 8.37 15.87 2.56
C TYR A 94 8.32 16.26 4.05
N GLU A 95 7.57 17.32 4.39
CA GLU A 95 7.37 17.76 5.77
C GLU A 95 6.67 16.67 6.62
N THR A 96 5.66 16.01 6.06
CA THR A 96 4.95 14.92 6.75
C THR A 96 5.88 13.72 6.99
N TRP A 97 6.71 13.37 6.01
CA TRP A 97 7.67 12.28 6.13
C TRP A 97 8.74 12.58 7.18
N ILE A 98 9.29 13.79 7.20
CA ILE A 98 10.29 14.17 8.22
C ILE A 98 9.68 14.06 9.61
N ARG A 99 8.47 14.60 9.81
CA ARG A 99 7.80 14.56 11.11
C ARG A 99 7.58 13.12 11.56
N LEU A 100 7.19 12.24 10.63
CA LEU A 100 7.01 10.82 10.94
C LEU A 100 8.30 10.15 11.43
N GLY A 101 9.47 10.53 10.89
CA GLY A 101 10.76 9.97 11.33
C GLY A 101 11.28 10.55 12.66
N GLN A 102 10.58 11.51 13.26
CA GLN A 102 10.92 12.12 14.54
C GLN A 102 10.09 11.56 15.71
N ASP A 103 9.01 10.84 15.41
CA ASP A 103 8.17 10.09 16.36
C ASP A 103 8.72 8.67 16.60
#